data_AF-A0A4U5QUQ8-F1
#
_entry.id   AF-A0A4U5QUQ8-F1
#
_cell.length_a   1.000
_cell.length_b   1.000
_cell.length_c   1.000
_cell.angle_alpha   90.00
_cell.angle_beta   90.00
_cell.angle_gamma   90.00
#
_symmetry.space_group_name_H-M   'P 1'
#
loop_
_entity.id
_entity.type
_entity.pdbx_description
1 polymer ?
#
loop_
_entity_poly.entity_id
_entity_poly.type
_entity_poly.pdbx_seq_one_letter_code
_entity_poly.pdbx_strand_id
1 'polypeptide(L)'
;MVVMAMEDGGSDESCGSRVNENTNTNTTLSDSVLQGRQQQQRMQRKLEVYNEILRRLKESNHEEANLPGFDDQLWTHFNRLPTRYALDVNVERAEDVLTHKRLLRLAHDPANRPAIEIRLVQVHPTSDDNSADSSLDQDSPSKEAAQRKNMHPPPAFGSSPNLEALALEANKFDDQDGDNSVCADSKFFRPMHEITFSTDDKPKLLSQLTSLLADIGLNIQEAHAFSTVDGYSLDVFVVDGWPYEETEQLREALVKEVSKIEDQEQFRINYDTNHVAIPNDGTDVWEIDPKYLKFENKVASGSYGDLYKGTYCSQEVAIKILKPERVNSDLQKEFAQEVYIMRKVRHKNVVQFIGACTKPPSLCMVTEFMYGGSVYDYLHKHRGVFKLPNLLKVAIDVSKGMDYLHQNNIIHRDLKAANLLMDENEVVKVADFGVARVKAQTGIMTAETGTYRWMAPEVIEHKPYDHKADVFSFGIVLWELLTGKIPYEYLTPLQAAVGVVQKGLRPTIPKNTQPKLAELLEKCWQQDPALRPDFSEIIEILQQIAKEVGDCGEWRKEKSSGRFLSVLRRK
;
A
#
# COMPACT_ATOMS: atom_id res chain seq x y z
N MET A 1 2.16 0.15 -11.51
CA MET A 1 2.31 -0.07 -12.95
C MET A 1 3.69 -0.66 -13.18
N VAL A 2 3.76 -1.95 -13.51
CA VAL A 2 4.99 -2.65 -13.90
C VAL A 2 4.76 -3.06 -15.35
N VAL A 3 5.56 -2.51 -16.26
CA VAL A 3 5.60 -2.97 -17.65
C VAL A 3 6.78 -3.93 -17.73
N MET A 4 6.51 -5.24 -17.66
CA MET A 4 7.39 -6.28 -18.20
C MET A 4 6.60 -7.58 -18.40
N ALA A 5 6.52 -8.02 -19.66
CA ALA A 5 6.83 -9.38 -20.10
C ALA A 5 6.58 -9.48 -21.63
N MET A 6 7.63 -9.78 -22.38
CA MET A 6 7.58 -10.36 -23.72
C MET A 6 8.50 -11.58 -23.67
N GLU A 7 7.94 -12.77 -23.79
CA GLU A 7 8.65 -13.98 -24.21
C GLU A 7 7.91 -14.47 -25.46
N ASP A 8 8.60 -14.46 -26.60
CA ASP A 8 8.14 -15.11 -27.83
C ASP A 8 8.80 -16.48 -27.94
N GLY A 9 7.98 -17.47 -28.29
CA GLY A 9 8.37 -18.86 -28.47
C GLY A 9 9.10 -19.14 -29.79
N GLY A 10 9.93 -20.18 -29.75
CA GLY A 10 10.54 -20.82 -30.91
C GLY A 10 10.77 -22.31 -30.62
N SER A 11 10.28 -23.14 -31.53
CA SER A 11 10.09 -24.61 -31.49
C SER A 11 11.35 -25.44 -31.81
N ASP A 12 11.40 -26.63 -31.16
CA ASP A 12 11.89 -27.98 -31.55
C ASP A 12 13.11 -28.17 -32.48
N GLU A 13 14.14 -28.90 -32.00
CA GLU A 13 14.40 -30.32 -32.39
C GLU A 13 15.62 -30.96 -31.67
N SER A 14 15.33 -32.06 -30.96
CA SER A 14 16.01 -33.37 -30.81
C SER A 14 17.55 -33.58 -30.74
N CYS A 15 17.90 -34.37 -29.70
CA CYS A 15 18.91 -35.44 -29.59
C CYS A 15 20.40 -35.14 -29.32
N GLY A 16 20.87 -35.66 -28.17
CA GLY A 16 22.30 -35.81 -27.87
C GLY A 16 22.60 -36.16 -26.42
N SER A 17 22.32 -37.40 -26.01
CA SER A 17 22.74 -37.99 -24.74
C SER A 17 24.27 -37.94 -24.55
N ARG A 18 24.76 -37.43 -23.41
CA ARG A 18 25.96 -37.96 -22.72
C ARG A 18 26.08 -37.45 -21.28
N VAL A 19 26.38 -38.43 -20.43
CA VAL A 19 26.64 -38.43 -18.99
C VAL A 19 27.68 -37.38 -18.56
N ASN A 20 27.40 -36.65 -17.47
CA ASN A 20 28.41 -36.37 -16.45
C ASN A 20 27.78 -35.97 -15.10
N GLU A 21 28.38 -36.52 -14.05
CA GLU A 21 27.92 -36.56 -12.67
C GLU A 21 28.12 -35.24 -11.89
N ASN A 22 27.33 -35.13 -10.82
CA ASN A 22 27.62 -34.50 -9.52
C ASN A 22 27.86 -32.98 -9.47
N THR A 23 26.88 -32.23 -9.00
CA THR A 23 26.80 -31.69 -7.61
C THR A 23 25.66 -30.66 -7.48
N ASN A 24 25.01 -30.62 -6.30
CA ASN A 24 24.04 -29.61 -5.81
C ASN A 24 22.53 -29.88 -5.95
N THR A 25 22.03 -30.96 -5.35
CA THR A 25 20.58 -31.15 -5.06
C THR A 25 20.24 -31.25 -3.57
N ASN A 26 21.14 -30.86 -2.65
CA ASN A 26 20.93 -31.06 -1.21
C ASN A 26 20.33 -29.88 -0.43
N THR A 27 20.01 -28.75 -1.06
CA THR A 27 19.50 -27.56 -0.35
C THR A 27 17.98 -27.38 -0.40
N THR A 28 17.26 -28.04 -1.32
CA THR A 28 15.79 -27.90 -1.47
C THR A 28 14.99 -28.98 -0.73
N LEU A 29 15.60 -30.11 -0.38
CA LEU A 29 14.98 -31.18 0.39
C LEU A 29 14.97 -30.92 1.91
N SER A 30 15.91 -30.13 2.43
CA SER A 30 15.96 -29.77 3.85
C SER A 30 14.84 -28.81 4.26
N ASP A 31 14.52 -27.84 3.41
CA ASP A 31 13.53 -26.79 3.71
C ASP A 31 12.08 -27.32 3.69
N SER A 32 11.78 -28.27 2.80
CA SER A 32 10.46 -28.94 2.76
C SER A 32 10.23 -29.87 3.96
N VAL A 33 11.27 -30.57 4.42
CA VAL A 33 11.22 -31.42 5.63
C VAL A 33 11.13 -30.56 6.91
N LEU A 34 11.81 -29.41 6.94
CA LEU A 34 11.72 -28.44 8.05
C LEU A 34 10.33 -27.77 8.11
N GLN A 35 9.75 -27.38 6.97
CA GLN A 35 8.37 -26.87 6.90
C GLN A 35 7.34 -27.93 7.33
N GLY A 36 7.50 -29.18 6.91
CA GLY A 36 6.63 -30.29 7.33
C GLY A 36 6.66 -30.52 8.84
N ARG A 37 7.85 -30.49 9.46
CA ARG A 37 8.00 -30.62 10.92
C ARG A 37 7.39 -29.44 11.68
N GLN A 38 7.57 -28.21 11.21
CA GLN A 38 6.96 -27.03 11.83
C GLN A 38 5.43 -27.03 11.73
N GLN A 39 4.87 -27.49 10.60
CA GLN A 39 3.43 -27.59 10.41
C GLN A 39 2.82 -28.67 11.31
N GLN A 40 3.50 -29.81 11.47
CA GLN A 40 3.08 -30.88 12.36
C GLN A 40 3.12 -30.46 13.83
N GLN A 41 4.15 -29.73 14.26
CA GLN A 41 4.23 -29.16 15.62
C GLN A 41 3.12 -28.14 15.91
N ARG A 42 2.78 -27.28 14.93
CA ARG A 42 1.68 -26.31 15.05
C ARG A 42 0.32 -26.98 15.19
N MET A 43 0.10 -28.07 14.44
CA MET A 43 -1.14 -28.85 14.52
C MET A 43 -1.27 -29.59 15.86
N GLN A 44 -0.15 -30.06 16.42
CA GLN A 44 -0.11 -30.71 17.73
C GLN A 44 -0.45 -29.72 18.87
N ARG A 45 0.11 -28.51 18.84
CA ARG A 45 -0.26 -27.44 19.81
C ARG A 45 -1.74 -27.04 19.71
N LYS A 46 -2.29 -26.97 18.49
CA LYS A 46 -3.72 -26.69 18.28
C LYS A 46 -4.62 -27.74 18.94
N LEU A 47 -4.21 -29.02 18.89
CA LEU A 47 -4.93 -30.12 19.54
C LEU A 47 -4.82 -30.07 21.07
N GLU A 48 -3.65 -29.70 21.61
CA GLU A 48 -3.44 -29.52 23.05
C GLU A 48 -4.34 -28.42 23.61
N VAL A 49 -4.38 -27.26 22.95
CA VAL A 49 -5.23 -26.12 23.36
C VAL A 49 -6.72 -26.47 23.28
N TYR A 50 -7.14 -27.14 22.20
CA TYR A 50 -8.51 -27.63 22.07
C TYR A 50 -8.92 -28.55 23.23
N ASN A 51 -8.07 -29.51 23.60
CA ASN A 51 -8.36 -30.45 24.69
C ASN A 51 -8.44 -29.75 26.05
N GLU A 52 -7.59 -28.76 26.29
CA GLU A 52 -7.60 -27.98 27.53
C GLU A 52 -8.87 -27.12 27.64
N ILE A 53 -9.29 -26.46 26.55
CA ILE A 53 -10.52 -25.68 26.47
C ILE A 53 -11.75 -26.59 26.68
N LEU A 54 -11.76 -27.74 26.03
CA LEU A 54 -12.85 -28.72 26.18
C LEU A 54 -12.97 -29.22 27.62
N ARG A 55 -11.84 -29.49 28.28
CA ARG A 55 -11.81 -29.89 29.69
C ARG A 55 -12.41 -28.80 30.57
N ARG A 56 -11.98 -27.55 30.40
CA ARG A 56 -12.47 -26.41 31.21
C ARG A 56 -13.95 -26.09 30.98
N LEU A 57 -14.46 -26.27 29.77
CA LEU A 57 -15.90 -26.12 29.48
C LEU A 57 -16.75 -27.20 30.13
N LYS A 58 -16.22 -28.43 30.27
CA LYS A 58 -16.87 -29.52 31.00
C LYS A 58 -16.79 -29.32 32.52
N GLU A 59 -15.69 -28.78 33.04
CA GLU A 59 -15.50 -28.48 34.46
C GLU A 59 -16.33 -27.28 34.95
N SER A 60 -16.52 -26.27 34.10
CA SER A 60 -17.40 -25.11 34.37
C SER A 60 -18.90 -25.42 34.29
N ASN A 61 -19.25 -26.68 33.95
CA ASN A 61 -20.61 -27.19 33.92
C ASN A 61 -21.56 -26.40 32.98
N HIS A 62 -21.01 -25.90 31.87
CA HIS A 62 -21.77 -25.14 30.89
C HIS A 62 -22.80 -26.02 30.16
N GLU A 63 -24.04 -25.55 30.05
CA GLU A 63 -25.15 -26.30 29.46
C GLU A 63 -24.86 -26.80 28.02
N GLU A 64 -24.15 -26.01 27.21
CA GLU A 64 -23.79 -26.38 25.84
C GLU A 64 -22.74 -27.50 25.76
N ALA A 65 -21.84 -27.61 26.75
CA ALA A 65 -20.76 -28.60 26.77
C ALA A 65 -21.24 -30.03 27.06
N ASN A 66 -22.46 -30.17 27.59
CA ASN A 66 -23.10 -31.45 27.91
C ASN A 66 -23.95 -32.00 26.75
N LEU A 67 -24.05 -31.28 25.62
CA LEU A 67 -24.83 -31.70 24.47
C LEU A 67 -24.10 -32.78 23.64
N PRO A 68 -24.82 -33.79 23.11
CA PRO A 68 -24.23 -34.80 22.25
C PRO A 68 -23.71 -34.17 20.94
N GLY A 69 -22.45 -34.45 20.59
CA GLY A 69 -21.79 -33.89 19.39
C GLY A 69 -21.17 -32.51 19.57
N PHE A 70 -21.12 -31.98 20.79
CA PHE A 70 -20.44 -30.70 21.09
C PHE A 70 -18.94 -30.75 20.76
N ASP A 71 -18.27 -31.85 21.12
CA ASP A 71 -16.84 -32.07 20.86
C ASP A 71 -16.52 -31.89 19.35
N ASP A 72 -17.30 -32.52 18.47
CA ASP A 72 -17.13 -32.42 17.02
C ASP A 72 -17.39 -31.00 16.49
N GLN A 73 -18.39 -30.31 17.05
CA GLN A 73 -18.71 -28.93 16.66
C GLN A 73 -17.62 -27.94 17.08
N LEU A 74 -17.04 -28.13 18.27
CA LEU A 74 -15.94 -27.30 18.76
C LEU A 74 -14.69 -27.55 17.92
N TRP A 75 -14.38 -28.81 17.61
CA TRP A 75 -13.26 -29.16 16.74
C TRP A 75 -13.42 -28.58 15.33
N THR A 76 -14.64 -28.61 14.79
CA THR A 76 -14.96 -27.99 13.50
C THR A 76 -14.72 -26.48 13.52
N HIS A 77 -15.09 -25.79 14.60
CA HIS A 77 -14.81 -24.36 14.76
C HIS A 77 -13.30 -24.08 14.76
N PHE A 78 -12.51 -24.85 15.52
CA PHE A 78 -11.05 -24.72 15.48
C PHE A 78 -10.49 -24.95 14.08
N ASN A 79 -10.96 -25.95 13.35
CA ASN A 79 -10.48 -26.24 11.98
C ASN A 79 -10.86 -25.18 10.96
N ARG A 80 -11.95 -24.44 11.20
CA ARG A 80 -12.35 -23.32 10.34
C ARG A 80 -11.44 -22.11 10.48
N LEU A 81 -10.79 -21.93 11.63
CA LEU A 81 -9.93 -20.80 11.95
C LEU A 81 -8.43 -21.10 11.73
N PRO A 82 -7.61 -20.08 11.42
CA PRO A 82 -6.17 -20.23 11.27
C PRO A 82 -5.51 -20.77 12.53
N THR A 83 -4.40 -21.48 12.40
CA THR A 83 -3.69 -22.05 13.56
C THR A 83 -3.25 -21.00 14.59
N ARG A 84 -3.06 -19.73 14.18
CA ARG A 84 -2.78 -18.61 15.09
C ARG A 84 -3.88 -18.38 16.13
N TYR A 85 -5.15 -18.57 15.77
CA TYR A 85 -6.28 -18.41 16.70
C TYR A 85 -6.12 -19.32 17.93
N ALA A 86 -5.71 -20.57 17.73
CA ALA A 86 -5.51 -21.51 18.82
C ALA A 86 -4.25 -21.23 19.65
N LEU A 87 -3.31 -20.42 19.15
CA LEU A 87 -2.09 -20.04 19.87
C LEU A 87 -2.30 -18.76 20.69
N ASP A 88 -3.19 -17.89 20.22
CA ASP A 88 -3.39 -16.54 20.77
C ASP A 88 -4.59 -16.45 21.72
N VAL A 89 -5.52 -17.42 21.68
CA VAL A 89 -6.72 -17.45 22.53
C VAL A 89 -6.38 -17.76 23.98
N ASN A 90 -6.97 -17.01 24.91
CA ASN A 90 -6.79 -17.24 26.34
C ASN A 90 -7.52 -18.50 26.81
N VAL A 91 -6.75 -19.52 27.15
CA VAL A 91 -7.26 -20.83 27.59
C VAL A 91 -8.00 -20.75 28.94
N GLU A 92 -7.74 -19.73 29.76
CA GLU A 92 -8.43 -19.49 31.05
C GLU A 92 -9.86 -18.98 30.87
N ARG A 93 -10.21 -18.55 29.66
CA ARG A 93 -11.52 -18.05 29.28
C ARG A 93 -12.08 -18.87 28.12
N ALA A 94 -12.25 -20.17 28.38
CA ALA A 94 -12.77 -21.11 27.39
C ALA A 94 -14.17 -20.73 26.85
N GLU A 95 -14.93 -19.93 27.59
CA GLU A 95 -16.24 -19.38 27.21
C GLU A 95 -16.16 -18.44 25.99
N ASP A 96 -15.07 -17.68 25.83
CA ASP A 96 -14.88 -16.73 24.73
C ASP A 96 -14.85 -17.45 23.37
N VAL A 97 -14.38 -18.70 23.35
CA VAL A 97 -14.40 -19.55 22.17
C VAL A 97 -15.83 -19.90 21.75
N LEU A 98 -16.74 -20.07 22.71
CA LEU A 98 -18.17 -20.27 22.42
C LEU A 98 -18.80 -19.01 21.86
N THR A 99 -18.41 -17.86 22.41
CA THR A 99 -18.82 -16.55 21.91
C THR A 99 -18.39 -16.35 20.45
N HIS A 100 -17.12 -16.59 20.12
CA HIS A 100 -16.62 -16.52 18.74
C HIS A 100 -17.34 -17.50 17.81
N LYS A 101 -17.60 -18.73 18.27
CA LYS A 101 -18.37 -19.74 17.53
C LYS A 101 -19.81 -19.30 17.29
N ARG A 102 -20.45 -18.63 18.26
CA ARG A 102 -21.81 -18.09 18.13
C ARG A 102 -21.83 -16.90 17.16
N LEU A 103 -20.91 -15.96 17.28
CA LEU A 103 -20.85 -14.79 16.40
C LEU A 103 -20.65 -15.18 14.93
N LEU A 104 -19.74 -16.11 14.66
CA LEU A 104 -19.55 -16.65 13.32
C LEU A 104 -20.83 -17.32 12.79
N ARG A 105 -21.60 -18.02 13.63
CA ARG A 105 -22.90 -18.60 13.23
C ARG A 105 -23.96 -17.53 12.97
N LEU A 106 -24.03 -16.49 13.81
CA LEU A 106 -24.96 -15.38 13.62
C LEU A 106 -24.67 -14.64 12.31
N ALA A 107 -23.40 -14.46 11.97
CA ALA A 107 -22.97 -13.87 10.71
C ALA A 107 -23.36 -14.71 9.48
N HIS A 108 -23.80 -15.97 9.61
CA HIS A 108 -24.31 -16.71 8.44
C HIS A 108 -25.64 -16.16 7.94
N ASP A 109 -26.47 -15.62 8.83
CA ASP A 109 -27.74 -14.99 8.45
C ASP A 109 -27.49 -13.53 8.00
N PRO A 110 -27.80 -13.16 6.75
CA PRO A 110 -27.65 -11.79 6.28
C PRO A 110 -28.36 -10.75 7.14
N ALA A 111 -29.45 -11.09 7.82
CA ALA A 111 -30.20 -10.16 8.67
C ALA A 111 -29.49 -9.81 9.98
N ASN A 112 -28.50 -10.61 10.40
CA ASN A 112 -27.75 -10.44 11.64
C ASN A 112 -26.31 -9.96 11.39
N ARG A 113 -26.00 -9.52 10.17
CA ARG A 113 -24.68 -8.97 9.80
C ARG A 113 -24.67 -7.45 10.00
N PRO A 114 -23.55 -6.87 10.44
CA PRO A 114 -22.46 -7.54 11.16
C PRO A 114 -22.93 -8.04 12.53
N ALA A 115 -22.47 -9.22 12.95
CA ALA A 115 -22.73 -9.70 14.31
C ALA A 115 -21.71 -9.04 15.26
N ILE A 116 -22.21 -8.24 16.22
CA ILE A 116 -21.38 -7.42 17.11
C ILE A 116 -21.59 -7.87 18.56
N GLU A 117 -20.49 -8.04 19.28
CA GLU A 117 -20.49 -8.24 20.72
C GLU A 117 -19.51 -7.29 21.40
N ILE A 118 -19.94 -6.72 22.52
CA ILE A 118 -19.19 -5.71 23.26
C ILE A 118 -19.18 -6.09 24.72
N ARG A 119 -18.00 -6.10 25.32
CA ARG A 119 -17.83 -6.36 26.74
C ARG A 119 -16.78 -5.46 27.36
N LEU A 120 -16.90 -5.25 28.65
CA LEU A 120 -15.94 -4.49 29.45
C LEU A 120 -14.79 -5.41 29.90
N VAL A 121 -13.55 -4.99 29.70
CA VAL A 121 -12.34 -5.77 29.99
C VAL A 121 -11.36 -4.99 30.87
N GLN A 122 -10.59 -5.70 31.71
CA GLN A 122 -9.60 -5.10 32.60
C GLN A 122 -8.22 -5.73 32.43
N VAL A 123 -7.20 -4.88 32.33
CA VAL A 123 -5.80 -5.28 32.16
C VAL A 123 -5.07 -4.98 33.47
N HIS A 124 -4.48 -6.01 34.07
CA HIS A 124 -3.82 -5.90 35.37
C HIS A 124 -2.31 -5.72 35.18
N PRO A 125 -1.66 -4.78 35.91
CA PRO A 125 -0.20 -4.80 36.02
C PRO A 125 0.20 -5.91 37.00
N THR A 126 1.07 -6.84 36.58
CA THR A 126 1.65 -7.81 37.50
C THR A 126 2.67 -7.13 38.40
N SER A 127 2.41 -7.07 39.70
CA SER A 127 3.42 -6.72 40.69
C SER A 127 4.37 -7.91 40.87
N ASP A 128 5.64 -7.72 40.52
CA ASP A 128 6.72 -8.64 40.89
C ASP A 128 6.90 -8.63 42.42
N ASP A 129 6.17 -9.51 43.12
CA ASP A 129 6.44 -9.78 44.54
C ASP A 129 7.69 -10.65 44.67
N ASN A 130 8.83 -9.98 44.78
CA ASN A 130 10.06 -10.51 45.34
C ASN A 130 10.59 -9.56 46.42
N SER A 131 9.95 -9.55 47.58
CA SER A 131 10.62 -9.16 48.81
C SER A 131 10.01 -9.87 50.02
N ALA A 132 10.86 -10.63 50.69
CA ALA A 132 10.57 -11.28 51.96
C ALA A 132 10.32 -10.27 53.09
N ASP A 133 9.55 -10.77 54.07
CA ASP A 133 9.57 -10.45 55.50
C ASP A 133 8.62 -9.35 56.04
N SER A 134 7.51 -9.76 56.68
CA SER A 134 7.40 -9.81 58.15
C SER A 134 5.93 -9.91 58.66
N SER A 135 5.65 -11.04 59.31
CA SER A 135 4.80 -11.33 60.49
C SER A 135 3.60 -10.46 60.95
N LEU A 136 2.49 -11.20 61.26
CA LEU A 136 1.40 -11.00 62.26
C LEU A 136 0.30 -9.97 61.88
N ASP A 137 -1.02 -10.23 61.93
CA ASP A 137 -1.85 -10.92 62.94
C ASP A 137 -3.22 -11.38 62.40
N GLN A 138 -3.93 -12.14 63.24
CA GLN A 138 -5.11 -12.99 63.04
C GLN A 138 -6.46 -12.33 62.65
N ASP A 139 -7.27 -13.17 61.98
CA ASP A 139 -8.73 -13.35 62.08
C ASP A 139 -9.70 -12.17 61.90
N SER A 140 -10.41 -12.18 60.75
CA SER A 140 -11.80 -11.68 60.60
C SER A 140 -12.46 -12.25 59.32
N PRO A 141 -13.39 -13.21 59.41
CA PRO A 141 -14.08 -13.78 58.25
C PRO A 141 -15.29 -12.90 57.88
N SER A 142 -15.06 -11.74 57.29
CA SER A 142 -16.18 -10.91 56.76
C SER A 142 -15.82 -9.93 55.64
N LYS A 143 -14.58 -9.95 55.11
CA LYS A 143 -14.17 -9.06 54.02
C LYS A 143 -13.89 -9.74 52.67
N GLU A 144 -13.89 -11.06 52.58
CA GLU A 144 -13.66 -11.77 51.30
C GLU A 144 -14.88 -11.79 50.37
N ALA A 145 -16.10 -11.55 50.88
CA ALA A 145 -17.32 -11.60 50.07
C ALA A 145 -17.69 -10.25 49.42
N ALA A 146 -17.10 -9.13 49.85
CA ALA A 146 -17.45 -7.79 49.38
C ALA A 146 -16.45 -7.21 48.35
N GLN A 147 -15.28 -7.82 48.17
CA GLN A 147 -14.23 -7.37 47.24
C GLN A 147 -14.19 -8.15 45.91
N ARG A 148 -15.17 -9.01 45.63
CA ARG A 148 -15.29 -9.74 44.34
C ARG A 148 -16.26 -9.10 43.34
N LYS A 149 -16.86 -7.94 43.65
CA LYS A 149 -17.97 -7.40 42.84
C LYS A 149 -17.58 -6.49 41.68
N ASN A 150 -16.37 -5.93 41.64
CA ASN A 150 -15.95 -5.01 40.58
C ASN A 150 -14.56 -5.37 40.03
N MET A 151 -14.41 -6.57 39.47
CA MET A 151 -13.22 -6.92 38.68
C MET A 151 -13.68 -7.47 37.34
N HIS A 152 -13.43 -6.74 36.26
CA HIS A 152 -13.83 -7.13 34.91
C HIS A 152 -12.87 -8.20 34.36
N PRO A 153 -13.34 -9.08 33.45
CA PRO A 153 -12.50 -10.15 32.92
C PRO A 153 -11.36 -9.60 32.04
N PRO A 154 -10.25 -10.36 31.89
CA PRO A 154 -9.19 -10.00 30.94
C PRO A 154 -9.66 -10.19 29.48
N PRO A 155 -8.98 -9.57 28.50
CA PRO A 155 -9.25 -9.77 27.07
C PRO A 155 -9.16 -11.23 26.60
N ALA A 156 -9.90 -11.57 25.54
CA ALA A 156 -9.93 -12.90 24.91
C ALA A 156 -8.59 -13.27 24.25
N PHE A 157 -7.85 -12.26 23.82
CA PHE A 157 -6.54 -12.34 23.18
C PHE A 157 -5.62 -11.32 23.84
N GLY A 158 -4.34 -11.67 23.97
CA GLY A 158 -3.32 -10.74 24.46
C GLY A 158 -2.96 -10.94 25.93
N SER A 159 -1.80 -11.55 26.15
CA SER A 159 -0.97 -11.35 27.35
C SER A 159 0.28 -10.56 26.93
N SER A 160 0.07 -9.38 26.34
CA SER A 160 1.15 -8.60 25.73
C SER A 160 1.73 -7.60 26.73
N PRO A 161 3.07 -7.48 26.84
CA PRO A 161 3.72 -6.56 27.79
C PRO A 161 3.42 -5.07 27.50
N ASN A 162 2.91 -4.75 26.30
CA ASN A 162 2.47 -3.40 25.94
C ASN A 162 1.18 -2.99 26.66
N LEU A 163 0.22 -3.91 26.82
CA LEU A 163 -1.01 -3.64 27.56
C LEU A 163 -0.75 -3.51 29.08
N GLU A 164 0.20 -4.28 29.60
CA GLU A 164 0.66 -4.20 30.99
C GLU A 164 1.40 -2.87 31.27
N ALA A 165 2.21 -2.39 30.33
CA ALA A 165 2.90 -1.10 30.43
C ALA A 165 1.92 0.09 30.43
N LEU A 166 0.83 0.02 29.67
CA LEU A 166 -0.22 1.04 29.66
C LEU A 166 -1.03 1.07 30.96
N ALA A 167 -1.28 -0.10 31.56
CA ALA A 167 -1.87 -0.17 32.90
C ALA A 167 -0.97 0.48 33.98
N LEU A 168 0.36 0.44 33.80
CA LEU A 168 1.32 1.14 34.66
C LEU A 168 1.37 2.66 34.38
N GLU A 169 1.24 3.10 33.13
CA GLU A 169 1.22 4.52 32.76
C GLU A 169 -0.07 5.23 33.21
N ALA A 170 -1.22 4.56 33.12
CA ALA A 170 -2.48 5.08 33.64
C ALA A 170 -2.45 5.32 35.17
N ASN A 171 -1.62 4.55 35.91
CA ASN A 171 -1.40 4.74 37.35
C ASN A 171 -0.39 5.86 37.68
N LYS A 172 0.40 6.36 36.71
CA LYS A 172 1.44 7.38 36.94
C LYS A 172 0.97 8.83 36.75
N PHE A 173 -0.21 9.05 36.20
CA PHE A 173 -0.72 10.39 35.91
C PHE A 173 -1.32 11.14 37.13
N ASP A 174 -1.41 10.50 38.31
CA ASP A 174 -2.04 11.11 39.51
C ASP A 174 -1.06 11.48 40.66
N ASP A 175 0.25 11.28 40.51
CA ASP A 175 1.23 11.61 41.58
C ASP A 175 1.82 13.04 41.49
N GLN A 176 1.19 13.93 40.75
CA GLN A 176 1.51 15.37 40.77
C GLN A 176 0.26 16.21 40.97
N ASP A 177 -0.35 16.15 42.15
CA ASP A 177 -0.85 17.36 42.80
C ASP A 177 -1.07 17.11 44.30
N GLY A 178 -0.53 18.02 45.11
CA GLY A 178 -0.49 17.90 46.56
C GLY A 178 -1.82 18.23 47.24
N ASP A 179 -2.12 17.39 48.23
CA ASP A 179 -2.76 17.71 49.52
C ASP A 179 -4.26 18.10 49.53
N ASN A 180 -5.12 17.09 49.76
CA ASN A 180 -6.15 17.14 50.81
C ASN A 180 -6.84 15.79 51.01
N SER A 181 -6.80 15.29 52.25
CA SER A 181 -7.53 14.12 52.69
C SER A 181 -9.05 14.32 52.56
N VAL A 182 -9.76 13.41 51.87
CA VAL A 182 -10.93 12.61 52.36
C VAL A 182 -11.25 11.54 51.30
N CYS A 183 -11.38 10.27 51.71
CA CYS A 183 -11.85 9.10 50.95
C CYS A 183 -10.90 8.49 49.90
N ALA A 184 -10.04 7.58 50.37
CA ALA A 184 -9.36 6.60 49.54
C ALA A 184 -10.36 5.51 49.08
N ASP A 185 -11.03 5.70 47.93
CA ASP A 185 -11.85 4.64 47.28
C ASP A 185 -12.30 4.97 45.83
N SER A 186 -11.45 5.56 45.00
CA SER A 186 -11.72 5.58 43.54
C SER A 186 -10.42 5.69 42.72
N LYS A 187 -9.78 4.53 42.47
CA LYS A 187 -8.86 4.41 41.34
C LYS A 187 -9.71 4.53 40.07
N PHE A 188 -9.75 5.70 39.44
CA PHE A 188 -10.44 5.91 38.18
C PHE A 188 -9.67 5.22 37.04
N PHE A 189 -9.85 3.90 36.92
CA PHE A 189 -9.43 3.17 35.72
C PHE A 189 -10.28 3.64 34.55
N ARG A 190 -9.65 4.03 33.44
CA ARG A 190 -10.39 4.26 32.19
C ARG A 190 -10.97 2.92 31.73
N PRO A 191 -12.29 2.82 31.47
CA PRO A 191 -12.90 1.56 31.09
C PRO A 191 -12.45 1.14 29.68
N MET A 192 -11.88 -0.06 29.56
CA MET A 192 -11.51 -0.65 28.28
C MET A 192 -12.58 -1.61 27.81
N HIS A 193 -12.89 -1.56 26.52
CA HIS A 193 -13.95 -2.37 25.93
C HIS A 193 -13.34 -3.30 24.88
N GLU A 194 -13.75 -4.57 24.90
CA GLU A 194 -13.48 -5.50 23.82
C GLU A 194 -14.69 -5.59 22.91
N ILE A 195 -14.48 -5.35 21.63
CA ILE A 195 -15.50 -5.34 20.59
C ILE A 195 -15.14 -6.44 19.59
N THR A 196 -16.03 -7.43 19.44
CA THR A 196 -15.88 -8.49 18.46
C THR A 196 -16.89 -8.33 17.34
N PHE A 197 -16.41 -8.31 16.10
CA PHE A 197 -17.20 -8.31 14.89
C PHE A 197 -17.09 -9.65 14.18
N SER A 198 -18.20 -10.15 13.66
CA SER A 198 -18.20 -11.24 12.68
C SER A 198 -18.95 -10.86 11.41
N THR A 199 -18.26 -10.98 10.27
CA THR A 199 -18.72 -10.47 8.97
C THR A 199 -18.24 -11.35 7.80
N ASP A 200 -18.60 -11.01 6.56
CA ASP A 200 -17.99 -11.64 5.38
C ASP A 200 -16.51 -11.24 5.25
N ASP A 201 -15.63 -12.20 4.92
CA ASP A 201 -14.20 -11.98 4.69
C ASP A 201 -13.98 -11.22 3.37
N LYS A 202 -14.29 -9.93 3.37
CA LYS A 202 -14.11 -9.00 2.25
C LYS A 202 -12.89 -8.12 2.50
N PRO A 203 -11.99 -7.96 1.52
CA PRO A 203 -10.90 -7.01 1.65
C PRO A 203 -11.47 -5.59 1.83
N LYS A 204 -11.02 -4.89 2.87
CA LYS A 204 -11.37 -3.50 3.28
C LYS A 204 -12.49 -3.35 4.31
N LEU A 205 -13.22 -4.41 4.67
CA LEU A 205 -14.24 -4.31 5.71
C LEU A 205 -13.61 -4.03 7.09
N LEU A 206 -12.45 -4.64 7.40
CA LEU A 206 -11.63 -4.29 8.57
C LEU A 206 -11.22 -2.82 8.61
N SER A 207 -10.84 -2.24 7.46
CA SER A 207 -10.46 -0.82 7.36
C SER A 207 -11.66 0.10 7.57
N GLN A 208 -12.85 -0.31 7.12
CA GLN A 208 -14.10 0.42 7.37
C GLN A 208 -14.50 0.35 8.85
N LEU A 209 -14.40 -0.83 9.47
CA LEU A 209 -14.64 -1.01 10.91
C LEU A 209 -13.65 -0.21 11.76
N THR A 210 -12.37 -0.17 11.37
CA THR A 210 -11.34 0.62 12.06
C THR A 210 -11.62 2.12 11.94
N SER A 211 -12.07 2.60 10.77
CA SER A 211 -12.50 3.99 10.59
C SER A 211 -13.74 4.32 11.41
N LEU A 212 -14.72 3.42 11.48
CA LEU A 212 -15.93 3.58 12.31
C LEU A 212 -15.58 3.75 13.78
N LEU A 213 -14.68 2.91 14.30
CA LEU A 213 -14.23 2.99 15.68
C LEU A 213 -13.56 4.35 15.96
N ALA A 214 -12.73 4.85 15.03
CA ALA A 214 -12.11 6.16 15.13
C ALA A 214 -13.13 7.31 15.07
N ASP A 215 -14.17 7.23 14.22
CA ASP A 215 -15.23 8.24 14.11
C ASP A 215 -16.09 8.34 15.38
N ILE A 216 -16.23 7.24 16.12
CA ILE A 216 -16.89 7.19 17.43
C ILE A 216 -15.96 7.74 18.54
N GLY A 217 -14.70 7.99 18.23
CA GLY A 217 -13.69 8.48 19.18
C GLY A 217 -13.04 7.38 20.01
N LEU A 218 -13.16 6.12 19.58
CA LEU A 218 -12.52 4.98 20.22
C LEU A 218 -11.10 4.83 19.68
N ASN A 219 -10.15 4.61 20.57
CA ASN A 219 -8.77 4.37 20.21
C ASN A 219 -8.43 2.89 20.40
N ILE A 220 -7.89 2.28 19.33
CA ILE A 220 -7.65 0.84 19.27
C ILE A 220 -6.31 0.54 19.92
N GLN A 221 -6.34 -0.22 21.01
CA GLN A 221 -5.15 -0.66 21.74
C GLN A 221 -4.63 -2.00 21.24
N GLU A 222 -5.53 -2.90 20.85
CA GLU A 222 -5.19 -4.20 20.27
C GLU A 222 -6.22 -4.60 19.22
N ALA A 223 -5.78 -5.28 18.16
CA ALA A 223 -6.65 -5.75 17.09
C ALA A 223 -6.21 -7.14 16.59
N HIS A 224 -7.14 -8.08 16.58
CA HIS A 224 -6.94 -9.44 16.10
C HIS A 224 -7.96 -9.76 15.02
N ALA A 225 -7.49 -10.04 13.81
CA ALA A 225 -8.35 -10.41 12.68
C ALA A 225 -8.12 -11.87 12.29
N PHE A 226 -9.19 -12.65 12.15
CA PHE A 226 -9.12 -14.06 11.77
C PHE A 226 -10.08 -14.37 10.62
N SER A 227 -9.53 -14.66 9.44
CA SER A 227 -10.29 -15.15 8.28
C SER A 227 -10.54 -16.65 8.40
N THR A 228 -11.78 -17.08 8.26
CA THR A 228 -12.17 -18.49 8.23
C THR A 228 -12.07 -19.08 6.84
N VAL A 229 -11.90 -20.40 6.74
CA VAL A 229 -11.86 -21.12 5.46
C VAL A 229 -13.17 -21.06 4.66
N ASP A 230 -14.27 -20.68 5.31
CA ASP A 230 -15.59 -20.56 4.69
C ASP A 230 -15.99 -19.13 4.33
N GLY A 231 -15.02 -18.21 4.33
CA GLY A 231 -15.20 -16.85 3.79
C GLY A 231 -15.82 -15.84 4.75
N TYR A 232 -15.67 -16.06 6.06
CA TYR A 232 -16.08 -15.10 7.10
C TYR A 232 -14.87 -14.57 7.86
N SER A 233 -14.97 -13.37 8.43
CA SER A 233 -13.98 -12.81 9.34
C SER A 233 -14.50 -12.79 10.77
N LEU A 234 -13.58 -12.95 11.71
CA LEU A 234 -13.75 -12.69 13.13
C LEU A 234 -12.71 -11.65 13.53
N ASP A 235 -13.15 -10.44 13.83
CA ASP A 235 -12.29 -9.29 14.10
C ASP A 235 -12.55 -8.79 15.52
N VAL A 236 -11.52 -8.82 16.36
CA VAL A 236 -11.61 -8.53 17.80
C VAL A 236 -10.73 -7.32 18.10
N PHE A 237 -11.31 -6.28 18.68
CA PHE A 237 -10.66 -5.02 19.00
C PHE A 237 -10.74 -4.75 20.50
N VAL A 238 -9.62 -4.46 21.13
CA VAL A 238 -9.59 -3.88 22.48
C VAL A 238 -9.43 -2.37 22.31
N VAL A 239 -10.37 -1.59 22.84
CA VAL A 239 -10.45 -0.14 22.65
C VAL A 239 -10.57 0.61 23.97
N ASP A 240 -10.03 1.83 23.99
CA ASP A 240 -10.28 2.83 25.03
C ASP A 240 -10.93 4.09 24.44
N GLY A 241 -11.30 5.05 25.30
CA GLY A 241 -11.89 6.33 24.89
C GLY A 241 -13.41 6.44 25.08
N TRP A 242 -14.10 5.34 25.42
CA TRP A 242 -15.51 5.39 25.82
C TRP A 242 -15.63 5.71 27.33
N PRO A 243 -16.36 6.77 27.74
CA PRO A 243 -16.34 7.23 29.13
C PRO A 243 -17.30 6.47 30.06
N TYR A 244 -18.14 5.57 29.52
CA TYR A 244 -19.16 4.84 30.27
C TYR A 244 -18.83 3.35 30.38
N GLU A 245 -19.19 2.72 31.49
CA GLU A 245 -19.08 1.26 31.67
C GLU A 245 -20.22 0.49 30.96
N GLU A 246 -21.29 1.18 30.57
CA GLU A 246 -22.45 0.60 29.91
C GLU A 246 -22.16 0.28 28.43
N THR A 247 -22.23 -1.01 28.09
CA THR A 247 -21.95 -1.53 26.74
C THR A 247 -23.10 -1.30 25.74
N GLU A 248 -24.33 -1.10 26.20
CA GLU A 248 -25.50 -0.93 25.33
C GLU A 248 -25.49 0.39 24.54
N GLN A 249 -25.05 1.49 25.15
CA GLN A 249 -24.96 2.78 24.46
C GLN A 249 -23.88 2.75 23.36
N LEU A 250 -22.76 2.08 23.65
CA LEU A 250 -21.69 1.85 22.70
C LEU A 250 -22.16 0.94 21.55
N ARG A 251 -22.96 -0.09 21.87
CA ARG A 251 -23.59 -0.97 20.89
C ARG A 251 -24.55 -0.22 19.98
N GLU A 252 -25.42 0.62 20.53
CA GLU A 252 -26.35 1.44 19.75
C GLU A 252 -25.61 2.43 18.84
N ALA A 253 -24.54 3.07 19.34
CA ALA A 253 -23.70 3.94 18.53
C ALA A 253 -23.06 3.20 17.36
N LEU A 254 -22.50 2.00 17.61
CA LEU A 254 -21.89 1.17 16.57
C LEU A 254 -22.92 0.68 15.55
N VAL A 255 -24.07 0.17 15.99
CA VAL A 255 -25.14 -0.29 15.08
C VAL A 255 -25.65 0.87 14.22
N LYS A 256 -25.78 2.06 14.79
CA LYS A 256 -26.19 3.27 14.06
C LYS A 256 -25.18 3.68 13.00
N GLU A 257 -23.88 3.67 13.31
CA GLU A 257 -22.84 4.01 12.33
C GLU A 257 -22.67 2.92 11.26
N VAL A 258 -22.79 1.64 11.63
CA VAL A 258 -22.83 0.51 10.68
C VAL A 258 -24.02 0.62 9.74
N SER A 259 -25.20 0.99 10.24
CA SER A 259 -26.40 1.19 9.40
C SER A 259 -26.19 2.31 8.37
N LYS A 260 -25.40 3.35 8.68
CA LYS A 260 -25.03 4.37 7.68
C LYS A 260 -24.12 3.84 6.57
N ILE A 261 -23.29 2.84 6.86
CA ILE A 261 -22.47 2.16 5.85
C ILE A 261 -23.37 1.30 4.97
N GLU A 262 -24.31 0.57 5.56
CA GLU A 262 -25.28 -0.23 4.81
C GLU A 262 -26.23 0.65 3.98
N ASP A 263 -26.64 1.83 4.47
CA ASP A 263 -27.40 2.81 3.68
C ASP A 263 -26.57 3.36 2.50
N GLN A 264 -25.24 3.51 2.67
CA GLN A 264 -24.33 3.83 1.55
C GLN A 264 -24.15 2.68 0.55
N GLU A 265 -24.41 1.43 0.95
CA GLU A 265 -24.44 0.25 0.07
C GLU A 265 -25.85 -0.04 -0.51
N GLN A 266 -26.94 0.24 0.19
CA GLN A 266 -28.31 0.05 -0.27
C GLN A 266 -28.79 1.19 -1.18
N PHE A 267 -28.31 2.44 -0.99
CA PHE A 267 -28.40 3.47 -2.03
C PHE A 267 -27.57 3.17 -3.28
N ARG A 268 -26.76 2.09 -3.29
CA ARG A 268 -26.02 1.62 -4.49
C ARG A 268 -26.72 0.48 -5.25
N ILE A 269 -27.89 0.01 -4.82
CA ILE A 269 -28.64 -1.05 -5.52
C ILE A 269 -29.94 -0.54 -6.19
N ASN A 270 -30.22 0.77 -6.18
CA ASN A 270 -31.23 1.33 -7.08
C ASN A 270 -30.57 1.83 -8.36
N TYR A 271 -30.61 0.97 -9.38
CA TYR A 271 -30.26 1.24 -10.76
C TYR A 271 -30.95 2.52 -11.26
N ASP A 272 -30.16 3.55 -11.57
CA ASP A 272 -30.35 4.30 -12.82
C ASP A 272 -29.17 5.17 -13.29
N THR A 273 -27.92 4.75 -13.03
CA THR A 273 -26.76 5.34 -13.71
C THR A 273 -25.77 4.25 -14.14
N ASN A 274 -25.96 3.77 -15.38
CA ASN A 274 -25.08 2.83 -16.10
C ASN A 274 -23.69 3.42 -16.45
N HIS A 275 -23.10 4.23 -15.58
CA HIS A 275 -21.81 4.89 -15.80
C HIS A 275 -21.05 5.04 -14.48
N VAL A 276 -19.72 4.91 -14.51
CA VAL A 276 -18.87 5.32 -13.40
C VAL A 276 -19.06 6.83 -13.21
N ALA A 277 -19.59 7.25 -12.05
CA ALA A 277 -19.85 8.65 -11.77
C ALA A 277 -18.54 9.44 -11.64
N ILE A 278 -18.19 10.17 -12.69
CA ILE A 278 -17.06 11.11 -12.70
C ILE A 278 -17.63 12.49 -12.33
N PRO A 279 -17.01 13.25 -11.41
CA PRO A 279 -17.49 14.59 -11.05
C PRO A 279 -17.66 15.45 -12.31
N ASN A 280 -18.89 15.89 -12.58
CA ASN A 280 -19.24 16.65 -13.77
C ASN A 280 -19.02 18.15 -13.50
N ASP A 281 -18.15 18.78 -14.29
CA ASP A 281 -17.87 20.22 -14.27
C ASP A 281 -18.51 20.96 -15.45
N GLY A 282 -19.40 20.30 -16.21
CA GLY A 282 -20.20 20.93 -17.27
C GLY A 282 -19.42 21.27 -18.55
N THR A 283 -18.15 20.86 -18.64
CA THR A 283 -17.29 21.09 -19.80
C THR A 283 -16.69 19.77 -20.28
N ASP A 284 -16.91 19.48 -21.56
CA ASP A 284 -16.36 18.43 -22.41
C ASP A 284 -17.14 17.10 -22.53
N VAL A 285 -17.41 16.74 -23.79
CA VAL A 285 -17.87 15.41 -24.23
C VAL A 285 -16.64 14.52 -24.31
N TRP A 286 -16.29 13.84 -23.21
CA TRP A 286 -15.11 12.96 -23.11
C TRP A 286 -15.46 11.47 -23.04
N GLU A 287 -16.74 11.15 -22.82
CA GLU A 287 -17.22 9.77 -22.84
C GLU A 287 -17.22 9.27 -24.28
N ILE A 288 -16.45 8.22 -24.53
CA ILE A 288 -16.37 7.57 -25.84
C ILE A 288 -17.33 6.39 -25.87
N ASP A 289 -18.16 6.30 -26.90
CA ASP A 289 -18.91 5.08 -27.15
C ASP A 289 -17.93 4.00 -27.69
N PRO A 290 -17.80 2.84 -27.01
CA PRO A 290 -16.86 1.79 -27.41
C PRO A 290 -16.97 1.37 -28.88
N LYS A 291 -18.14 1.52 -29.52
CA LYS A 291 -18.34 1.18 -30.94
C LYS A 291 -17.50 2.02 -31.91
N TYR A 292 -17.03 3.19 -31.49
CA TYR A 292 -16.17 4.06 -32.29
C TYR A 292 -14.68 3.78 -32.08
N LEU A 293 -14.32 2.94 -31.10
CA LEU A 293 -12.95 2.51 -30.87
C LEU A 293 -12.64 1.28 -31.73
N LYS A 294 -11.61 1.38 -32.56
CA LYS A 294 -11.06 0.25 -33.30
C LYS A 294 -9.80 -0.23 -32.61
N PHE A 295 -9.80 -1.45 -32.12
CA PHE A 295 -8.62 -2.09 -31.54
C PHE A 295 -7.76 -2.68 -32.64
N GLU A 296 -6.45 -2.47 -32.52
CA GLU A 296 -5.44 -3.07 -33.39
C GLU A 296 -4.60 -4.04 -32.55
N ASN A 297 -3.29 -3.81 -32.44
CA ASN A 297 -2.37 -4.71 -31.77
C ASN A 297 -2.29 -4.42 -30.27
N LYS A 298 -2.15 -5.47 -29.47
CA LYS A 298 -1.83 -5.35 -28.04
C LYS A 298 -0.39 -4.87 -27.90
N VAL A 299 -0.19 -3.74 -27.22
CA VAL A 299 1.12 -3.10 -27.01
C VAL A 299 1.75 -3.60 -25.71
N ALA A 300 0.96 -3.70 -24.65
CA ALA A 300 1.45 -4.16 -23.35
C ALA A 300 0.35 -4.84 -22.52
N SER A 301 0.77 -5.68 -21.57
CA SER A 301 -0.08 -6.26 -20.52
C SER A 301 0.45 -5.81 -19.17
N GLY A 302 -0.42 -5.23 -18.34
CA GLY A 302 -0.10 -4.80 -16.99
C GLY A 302 -0.93 -5.51 -15.92
N SER A 303 -0.60 -5.22 -14.66
CA SER A 303 -1.30 -5.74 -13.48
C SER A 303 -2.76 -5.24 -13.36
N TYR A 304 -3.05 -4.05 -13.89
CA TYR A 304 -4.37 -3.39 -13.78
C TYR A 304 -5.15 -3.37 -15.09
N GLY A 305 -4.52 -3.73 -16.21
CA GLY A 305 -5.13 -3.59 -17.52
C GLY A 305 -4.18 -3.94 -18.66
N ASP A 306 -4.74 -4.05 -19.85
CA ASP A 306 -4.01 -4.27 -21.10
C ASP A 306 -4.01 -2.98 -21.93
N LEU A 307 -2.88 -2.66 -22.53
CA LEU A 307 -2.72 -1.51 -23.41
C LEU A 307 -2.74 -1.97 -24.86
N TYR A 308 -3.64 -1.39 -25.66
CA TYR A 308 -3.78 -1.66 -27.09
C TYR A 308 -3.46 -0.39 -27.89
N LYS A 309 -2.87 -0.58 -29.07
CA LYS A 309 -2.93 0.41 -30.13
C LYS A 309 -4.33 0.34 -30.75
N GLY A 310 -4.88 1.48 -31.12
CA GLY A 310 -6.15 1.54 -31.83
C GLY A 310 -6.33 2.83 -32.60
N THR A 311 -7.52 2.98 -33.18
CA THR A 311 -7.92 4.18 -33.92
C THR A 311 -9.26 4.69 -33.39
N TYR A 312 -9.36 6.00 -33.13
CA TYR A 312 -10.59 6.71 -32.76
C TYR A 312 -10.75 7.93 -33.67
N CYS A 313 -11.89 8.07 -34.37
CA CYS A 313 -12.14 9.18 -35.30
C CYS A 313 -11.01 9.43 -36.33
N SER A 314 -10.36 8.36 -36.82
CA SER A 314 -9.19 8.39 -37.73
C SER A 314 -7.89 8.95 -37.11
N GLN A 315 -7.84 9.13 -35.79
CA GLN A 315 -6.63 9.42 -35.04
C GLN A 315 -6.12 8.13 -34.38
N GLU A 316 -4.81 7.88 -34.45
CA GLU A 316 -4.20 6.78 -33.71
C GLU A 316 -4.19 7.08 -32.20
N VAL A 317 -4.57 6.09 -31.40
CA VAL A 317 -4.76 6.20 -29.95
C VAL A 317 -4.19 5.01 -29.21
N ALA A 318 -3.81 5.23 -27.95
CA ALA A 318 -3.52 4.17 -27.00
C ALA A 318 -4.76 3.92 -26.14
N ILE A 319 -5.20 2.67 -26.07
CA ILE A 319 -6.42 2.25 -25.36
C ILE A 319 -6.01 1.34 -24.22
N LYS A 320 -6.11 1.84 -22.99
CA LYS A 320 -5.83 1.11 -21.75
C LYS A 320 -7.14 0.51 -21.23
N ILE A 321 -7.32 -0.80 -21.40
CA ILE A 321 -8.50 -1.54 -20.94
C ILE A 321 -8.25 -2.10 -19.55
N LEU A 322 -9.17 -1.87 -18.61
CA LEU A 322 -9.09 -2.48 -17.28
C LEU A 322 -9.61 -3.93 -17.35
N LYS A 323 -8.89 -4.86 -16.69
CA LYS A 323 -9.25 -6.29 -16.70
C LYS A 323 -10.54 -6.52 -15.89
N PRO A 324 -11.64 -7.00 -16.50
CA PRO A 324 -12.95 -7.09 -15.84
C PRO A 324 -12.93 -8.01 -14.62
N GLU A 325 -12.06 -9.03 -14.58
CA GLU A 325 -11.91 -9.95 -13.44
C GLU A 325 -11.33 -9.28 -12.19
N ARG A 326 -10.77 -8.07 -12.32
CA ARG A 326 -10.15 -7.29 -11.24
C ARG A 326 -10.90 -6.00 -10.92
N VAL A 327 -12.01 -5.71 -11.62
CA VAL A 327 -12.81 -4.51 -11.39
C VAL A 327 -13.59 -4.65 -10.09
N ASN A 328 -13.03 -4.10 -9.01
CA ASN A 328 -13.73 -3.86 -7.75
C ASN A 328 -14.12 -2.38 -7.63
N SER A 329 -14.91 -2.03 -6.61
CA SER A 329 -15.39 -0.66 -6.37
C SER A 329 -14.25 0.36 -6.22
N ASP A 330 -13.08 -0.07 -5.77
CA ASP A 330 -11.94 0.83 -5.55
C ASP A 330 -11.14 1.07 -6.81
N LEU A 331 -10.97 0.05 -7.66
CA LEU A 331 -10.38 0.22 -8.97
C LEU A 331 -11.26 1.12 -9.85
N GLN A 332 -12.59 1.06 -9.69
CA GLN A 332 -13.51 2.00 -10.35
C GLN A 332 -13.34 3.43 -9.84
N LYS A 333 -13.17 3.63 -8.52
CA LYS A 333 -12.88 4.96 -7.95
C LYS A 333 -11.52 5.49 -8.41
N GLU A 334 -10.49 4.64 -8.42
CA GLU A 334 -9.16 4.94 -8.95
C GLU A 334 -9.23 5.37 -10.41
N PHE A 335 -9.94 4.59 -11.24
CA PHE A 335 -10.17 4.91 -12.64
C PHE A 335 -10.92 6.24 -12.82
N ALA A 336 -12.02 6.45 -12.07
CA ALA A 336 -12.78 7.71 -12.12
C ALA A 336 -11.91 8.91 -11.76
N GLN A 337 -11.06 8.76 -10.74
CA GLN A 337 -10.13 9.79 -10.29
C GLN A 337 -9.01 10.04 -11.31
N GLU A 338 -8.47 8.99 -11.94
CA GLU A 338 -7.47 9.07 -13.00
C GLU A 338 -8.04 9.86 -14.19
N VAL A 339 -9.23 9.48 -14.68
CA VAL A 339 -9.95 10.19 -15.75
C VAL A 339 -10.23 11.65 -15.37
N TYR A 340 -10.68 11.90 -14.13
CA TYR A 340 -10.96 13.26 -13.65
C TYR A 340 -9.72 14.16 -13.68
N ILE A 341 -8.55 13.64 -13.28
CA ILE A 341 -7.29 14.40 -13.31
C ILE A 341 -6.86 14.60 -14.76
N MET A 342 -6.85 13.55 -15.56
CA MET A 342 -6.36 13.59 -16.94
C MET A 342 -7.16 14.55 -17.83
N ARG A 343 -8.47 14.68 -17.61
CA ARG A 343 -9.31 15.66 -18.33
C ARG A 343 -8.87 17.11 -18.11
N LYS A 344 -8.32 17.45 -16.95
CA LYS A 344 -7.96 18.83 -16.60
C LYS A 344 -6.58 19.25 -17.11
N VAL A 345 -5.84 18.31 -17.67
CA VAL A 345 -4.43 18.47 -18.03
C VAL A 345 -4.31 18.54 -19.54
N ARG A 346 -3.82 19.67 -20.05
CA ARG A 346 -3.54 19.85 -21.47
C ARG A 346 -2.25 20.62 -21.66
N HIS A 347 -1.18 19.88 -21.97
CA HIS A 347 0.15 20.46 -22.17
C HIS A 347 0.94 19.64 -23.19
N LYS A 348 1.80 20.29 -23.98
CA LYS A 348 2.57 19.64 -25.05
C LYS A 348 3.53 18.54 -24.57
N ASN A 349 3.98 18.63 -23.32
CA ASN A 349 4.90 17.67 -22.69
C ASN A 349 4.20 16.78 -21.64
N VAL A 350 2.87 16.67 -21.71
CA VAL A 350 2.09 15.73 -20.89
C VAL A 350 1.17 14.96 -21.84
N VAL A 351 1.03 13.65 -21.63
CA VAL A 351 0.23 12.81 -22.52
C VAL A 351 -1.21 13.31 -22.56
N GLN A 352 -1.70 13.58 -23.76
CA GLN A 352 -3.03 14.10 -23.99
C GLN A 352 -4.09 13.03 -23.78
N PHE A 353 -5.03 13.33 -22.89
CA PHE A 353 -6.27 12.59 -22.74
C PHE A 353 -7.21 12.86 -23.92
N ILE A 354 -7.78 11.79 -24.48
CA ILE A 354 -8.74 11.88 -25.60
C ILE A 354 -10.14 11.55 -25.10
N GLY A 355 -10.28 10.55 -24.24
CA GLY A 355 -11.56 10.19 -23.65
C GLY A 355 -11.49 8.89 -22.85
N ALA A 356 -12.63 8.46 -22.35
CA ALA A 356 -12.75 7.21 -21.60
C ALA A 356 -14.08 6.52 -21.90
N CYS A 357 -14.11 5.20 -21.79
CA CYS A 357 -15.34 4.43 -21.70
C CYS A 357 -15.56 4.10 -20.22
N THR A 358 -16.66 4.60 -19.64
CA THR A 358 -16.98 4.40 -18.22
C THR A 358 -18.08 3.36 -17.99
N LYS A 359 -18.58 2.73 -19.06
CA LYS A 359 -19.65 1.74 -19.00
C LYS A 359 -19.07 0.32 -18.91
N PRO A 360 -19.42 -0.46 -17.86
CA PRO A 360 -19.15 -1.89 -17.84
C PRO A 360 -19.77 -2.60 -19.05
N PRO A 361 -19.19 -3.71 -19.54
CA PRO A 361 -17.99 -4.39 -19.03
C PRO A 361 -16.66 -3.79 -19.53
N SER A 362 -16.69 -2.74 -20.35
CA SER A 362 -15.51 -2.24 -21.07
C SER A 362 -15.05 -0.88 -20.52
N LEU A 363 -14.46 -0.90 -19.33
CA LEU A 363 -13.78 0.27 -18.79
C LEU A 363 -12.45 0.47 -19.51
N CYS A 364 -12.30 1.59 -20.21
CA CYS A 364 -11.04 1.92 -20.85
C CYS A 364 -10.74 3.41 -20.85
N MET A 365 -9.45 3.73 -20.91
CA MET A 365 -8.94 5.08 -21.03
C MET A 365 -8.22 5.21 -22.37
N VAL A 366 -8.48 6.32 -23.06
CA VAL A 366 -7.98 6.59 -24.40
C VAL A 366 -7.11 7.84 -24.35
N THR A 367 -5.85 7.68 -24.75
CA THR A 367 -4.88 8.76 -24.87
C THR A 367 -4.30 8.79 -26.27
N GLU A 368 -3.57 9.86 -26.60
CA GLU A 368 -2.73 9.85 -27.81
C GLU A 368 -1.75 8.67 -27.82
N PHE A 369 -1.48 8.14 -29.02
CA PHE A 369 -0.51 7.07 -29.19
C PHE A 369 0.91 7.62 -29.29
N MET A 370 1.84 7.02 -28.53
CA MET A 370 3.23 7.47 -28.42
C MET A 370 4.16 6.48 -29.16
N TYR A 371 4.42 6.74 -30.45
CA TYR A 371 5.14 5.83 -31.34
C TYR A 371 6.56 5.48 -30.90
N GLY A 372 7.25 6.40 -30.22
CA GLY A 372 8.61 6.20 -29.73
C GLY A 372 8.70 5.30 -28.49
N GLY A 373 7.55 4.87 -27.94
CA GLY A 373 7.50 4.06 -26.72
C GLY A 373 8.03 4.82 -25.51
N SER A 374 8.49 4.08 -24.49
CA SER A 374 9.06 4.69 -23.29
C SER A 374 10.53 5.03 -23.45
N VAL A 375 10.97 6.09 -22.77
CA VAL A 375 12.40 6.45 -22.67
C VAL A 375 13.21 5.31 -22.05
N TYR A 376 12.61 4.56 -21.11
CA TYR A 376 13.22 3.37 -20.52
C TYR A 376 13.55 2.30 -21.58
N ASP A 377 12.60 1.99 -22.47
CA ASP A 377 12.80 1.01 -23.53
C ASP A 377 13.88 1.47 -24.51
N TYR A 378 13.88 2.77 -24.87
CA TYR A 378 14.91 3.35 -25.70
C TYR A 378 16.31 3.20 -25.09
N LEU A 379 16.48 3.53 -23.81
CA LEU A 379 17.78 3.46 -23.14
C LEU A 379 18.25 2.01 -22.93
N HIS A 380 17.39 1.13 -22.42
CA HIS A 380 17.83 -0.17 -21.89
C HIS A 380 17.58 -1.34 -22.83
N LYS A 381 16.51 -1.30 -23.62
CA LYS A 381 16.20 -2.38 -24.57
C LYS A 381 16.86 -2.13 -25.92
N HIS A 382 16.73 -0.92 -26.45
CA HIS A 382 17.33 -0.54 -27.73
C HIS A 382 18.79 -0.09 -27.59
N ARG A 383 19.32 0.00 -26.36
CA ARG A 383 20.68 0.51 -26.06
C ARG A 383 20.93 1.88 -26.68
N GLY A 384 19.89 2.70 -26.75
CA GLY A 384 19.94 4.06 -27.25
C GLY A 384 20.76 4.96 -26.32
N VAL A 385 21.48 5.90 -26.90
CA VAL A 385 22.28 6.88 -26.15
C VAL A 385 21.90 8.27 -26.63
N PHE A 386 21.48 9.13 -25.70
CA PHE A 386 21.26 10.53 -26.01
C PHE A 386 22.59 11.28 -26.03
N LYS A 387 22.89 11.93 -27.16
CA LYS A 387 23.94 12.96 -27.19
C LYS A 387 23.48 14.14 -26.35
N LEU A 388 24.44 14.90 -25.80
CA LEU A 388 24.16 16.00 -24.89
C LEU A 388 23.06 16.97 -25.38
N PRO A 389 23.00 17.41 -26.67
CA PRO A 389 21.92 18.27 -27.13
C PRO A 389 20.52 17.62 -27.04
N ASN A 390 20.40 16.35 -27.42
CA ASN A 390 19.13 15.62 -27.36
C ASN A 390 18.75 15.29 -25.92
N LEU A 391 19.72 14.97 -25.07
CA LEU A 391 19.51 14.78 -23.63
C LEU A 391 18.91 16.04 -23.01
N LEU A 392 19.48 17.20 -23.31
CA LEU A 392 19.00 18.48 -22.81
C LEU A 392 17.59 18.80 -23.33
N LYS A 393 17.30 18.51 -24.62
CA LYS A 393 15.95 18.62 -25.17
C LYS A 393 14.95 17.77 -24.38
N VAL A 394 15.27 16.48 -24.18
CA VAL A 394 14.44 15.54 -23.41
C VAL A 394 14.25 16.03 -21.97
N ALA A 395 15.33 16.43 -21.29
CA ALA A 395 15.27 16.93 -19.92
C ALA A 395 14.38 18.18 -19.81
N ILE A 396 14.51 19.13 -20.74
CA ILE A 396 13.68 20.35 -20.80
C ILE A 396 12.21 20.00 -21.03
N ASP A 397 11.93 19.06 -21.92
CA ASP A 397 10.56 18.61 -22.21
C ASP A 397 9.91 18.00 -20.95
N VAL A 398 10.61 17.10 -20.26
CA VAL A 398 10.14 16.51 -19.00
C VAL A 398 9.93 17.58 -17.94
N SER A 399 10.88 18.50 -17.76
CA SER A 399 10.76 19.58 -16.76
C SER A 399 9.56 20.49 -17.05
N LYS A 400 9.28 20.82 -18.31
CA LYS A 400 8.09 21.61 -18.69
C LYS A 400 6.78 20.86 -18.40
N GLY A 401 6.75 19.55 -18.65
CA GLY A 401 5.61 18.71 -18.31
C GLY A 401 5.33 18.70 -16.81
N MET A 402 6.38 18.52 -16.00
CA MET A 402 6.27 18.48 -14.54
C MET A 402 5.94 19.85 -13.93
N ASP A 403 6.56 20.93 -14.41
CA ASP A 403 6.23 22.31 -13.99
C ASP A 403 4.74 22.60 -14.20
N TYR A 404 4.19 22.23 -15.36
CA TYR A 404 2.76 22.36 -15.65
C TYR A 404 1.89 21.56 -14.66
N LEU A 405 2.27 20.30 -14.36
CA LEU A 405 1.52 19.49 -13.40
C LEU A 405 1.53 20.13 -12.00
N HIS A 406 2.70 20.60 -11.55
CA HIS A 406 2.87 21.24 -10.24
C HIS A 406 2.08 22.54 -10.12
N GLN A 407 2.06 23.38 -11.17
CA GLN A 407 1.25 24.59 -11.24
C GLN A 407 -0.26 24.31 -11.14
N ASN A 408 -0.70 23.11 -11.56
CA ASN A 408 -2.08 22.66 -11.44
C ASN A 408 -2.34 21.85 -10.15
N ASN A 409 -1.43 21.91 -9.16
CA ASN A 409 -1.48 21.17 -7.89
C ASN A 409 -1.54 19.64 -8.06
N ILE A 410 -0.88 19.12 -9.10
CA ILE A 410 -0.78 17.68 -9.38
C ILE A 410 0.66 17.23 -9.11
N ILE A 411 0.85 16.44 -8.05
CA ILE A 411 2.13 15.76 -7.75
C ILE A 411 2.12 14.42 -8.48
N HIS A 412 3.19 14.05 -9.19
CA HIS A 412 3.26 12.84 -10.01
C HIS A 412 3.51 11.56 -9.20
N ARG A 413 4.45 11.59 -8.24
CA ARG A 413 4.79 10.52 -7.27
C ARG A 413 5.43 9.25 -7.84
N ASP A 414 5.31 9.00 -9.14
CA ASP A 414 5.93 7.85 -9.82
C ASP A 414 6.75 8.28 -11.05
N LEU A 415 7.53 9.37 -10.94
CA LEU A 415 8.32 9.86 -12.07
C LEU A 415 9.52 8.94 -12.31
N LYS A 416 9.61 8.35 -13.50
CA LYS A 416 10.68 7.43 -13.93
C LYS A 416 10.74 7.36 -15.45
N ALA A 417 11.86 6.89 -16.02
CA ALA A 417 12.01 6.79 -17.48
C ALA A 417 10.94 5.91 -18.16
N ALA A 418 10.33 4.96 -17.46
CA ALA A 418 9.24 4.13 -18.00
C ALA A 418 7.92 4.89 -18.18
N ASN A 419 7.73 6.00 -17.44
CA ASN A 419 6.55 6.86 -17.51
C ASN A 419 6.80 8.12 -18.38
N LEU A 420 7.92 8.14 -19.10
CA LEU A 420 8.24 9.17 -20.09
C LEU A 420 8.10 8.55 -21.46
N LEU A 421 7.19 9.08 -22.27
CA LEU A 421 6.87 8.54 -23.59
C LEU A 421 7.34 9.49 -24.69
N MET A 422 7.78 8.93 -25.83
CA MET A 422 8.24 9.69 -26.99
C MET A 422 7.22 9.64 -28.12
N ASP A 423 6.93 10.79 -28.72
CA ASP A 423 6.12 10.87 -29.94
C ASP A 423 6.97 10.63 -31.20
N GLU A 424 6.33 10.72 -32.37
CA GLU A 424 6.98 10.56 -33.68
C GLU A 424 8.04 11.63 -34.00
N ASN A 425 8.02 12.76 -33.29
CA ASN A 425 8.91 13.91 -33.49
C ASN A 425 10.01 14.01 -32.40
N GLU A 426 10.24 12.92 -31.67
CA GLU A 426 11.18 12.86 -30.54
C GLU A 426 10.88 13.92 -29.46
N VAL A 427 9.60 14.25 -29.25
CA VAL A 427 9.15 15.07 -28.12
C VAL A 427 8.76 14.13 -26.98
N VAL A 428 9.26 14.43 -25.79
CA VAL A 428 8.95 13.62 -24.60
C VAL A 428 7.74 14.19 -23.87
N LYS A 429 6.85 13.29 -23.48
CA LYS A 429 5.65 13.59 -22.69
C LYS A 429 5.60 12.74 -21.41
N VAL A 430 5.16 13.35 -20.33
CA VAL A 430 4.94 12.69 -19.04
C VAL A 430 3.61 11.93 -19.05
N ALA A 431 3.62 10.67 -18.62
CA ALA A 431 2.47 9.77 -18.58
C ALA A 431 2.21 9.23 -17.15
N ASP A 432 1.06 8.59 -16.92
CA ASP A 432 0.72 7.88 -15.66
C ASP A 432 0.75 8.71 -14.36
N PHE A 433 0.45 10.01 -14.44
CA PHE A 433 0.36 10.91 -13.28
C PHE A 433 -0.98 10.83 -12.50
N GLY A 434 -1.99 10.12 -13.02
CA GLY A 434 -3.34 10.10 -12.42
C GLY A 434 -3.52 9.14 -11.23
N VAL A 435 -2.61 8.18 -11.02
CA VAL A 435 -2.60 7.25 -9.86
C VAL A 435 -2.01 7.90 -8.60
N ALA A 436 -1.45 9.10 -8.76
CA ALA A 436 -0.66 9.75 -7.73
C ALA A 436 -1.46 9.98 -6.43
N ARG A 437 -2.67 10.55 -6.49
CA ARG A 437 -3.45 10.95 -5.30
C ARG A 437 -3.81 9.79 -4.38
N VAL A 438 -4.14 8.62 -4.93
CA VAL A 438 -4.70 7.48 -4.18
C VAL A 438 -3.65 6.79 -3.31
N LYS A 439 -2.40 6.68 -3.77
CA LYS A 439 -1.31 6.05 -3.00
C LYS A 439 -0.95 6.76 -1.69
N ALA A 440 -1.28 8.04 -1.51
CA ALA A 440 -1.04 8.74 -0.25
C ALA A 440 -2.11 8.46 0.82
N GLN A 441 -3.31 8.02 0.42
CA GLN A 441 -4.39 7.75 1.38
C GLN A 441 -4.35 6.32 1.91
N THR A 442 -3.87 5.37 1.11
CA THR A 442 -3.94 3.96 1.50
C THR A 442 -2.74 3.48 2.30
N GLY A 443 -1.60 4.20 2.33
CA GLY A 443 -0.39 3.84 3.10
C GLY A 443 0.27 2.49 2.74
N ILE A 444 -0.43 1.64 1.98
CA ILE A 444 -0.01 0.30 1.59
C ILE A 444 0.73 0.43 0.27
N MET A 445 2.01 0.77 0.38
CA MET A 445 2.95 0.65 -0.72
C MET A 445 3.34 -0.82 -0.85
N THR A 446 2.70 -1.54 -1.78
CA THR A 446 3.03 -2.94 -2.09
C THR A 446 4.51 -3.07 -2.45
N ALA A 447 5.23 -3.88 -1.67
CA ALA A 447 6.68 -4.15 -1.74
C ALA A 447 7.19 -4.72 -3.08
N GLU A 448 6.32 -4.96 -4.05
CA GLU A 448 6.62 -5.65 -5.31
C GLU A 448 6.89 -4.72 -6.50
N THR A 449 6.65 -3.42 -6.39
CA THR A 449 6.88 -2.50 -7.51
C THR A 449 8.33 -1.99 -7.52
N GLY A 450 9.15 -2.42 -8.49
CA GLY A 450 10.55 -2.01 -8.71
C GLY A 450 10.82 -0.52 -8.97
N THR A 451 9.94 0.36 -8.48
CA THR A 451 9.96 1.83 -8.59
C THR A 451 10.86 2.49 -7.54
N TYR A 452 11.22 1.78 -6.46
CA TYR A 452 12.03 2.30 -5.37
C TYR A 452 13.32 3.02 -5.78
N ARG A 453 13.91 2.66 -6.93
CA ARG A 453 15.16 3.25 -7.43
C ARG A 453 15.06 4.75 -7.76
N TRP A 454 13.87 5.25 -8.09
CA TRP A 454 13.65 6.67 -8.42
C TRP A 454 12.99 7.44 -7.27
N MET A 455 12.67 6.78 -6.15
CA MET A 455 11.90 7.40 -5.07
C MET A 455 12.75 8.28 -4.18
N ALA A 456 12.18 9.42 -3.78
CA ALA A 456 12.78 10.31 -2.79
C ALA A 456 12.80 9.66 -1.39
N PRO A 457 13.80 10.00 -0.54
CA PRO A 457 13.94 9.39 0.78
C PRO A 457 12.70 9.59 1.66
N GLU A 458 12.08 10.77 1.64
CA GLU A 458 10.88 11.07 2.42
C GLU A 458 9.66 10.22 1.99
N VAL A 459 9.58 9.84 0.71
CA VAL A 459 8.50 8.97 0.20
C VAL A 459 8.75 7.52 0.62
N ILE A 460 10.01 7.08 0.65
CA ILE A 460 10.38 5.74 1.13
C ILE A 460 10.10 5.61 2.64
N GLU A 461 10.38 6.66 3.41
CA GLU A 461 10.14 6.73 4.86
C GLU A 461 8.67 6.99 5.23
N HIS A 462 7.76 7.13 4.25
CA HIS A 462 6.35 7.45 4.48
C HIS A 462 6.14 8.75 5.29
N LYS A 463 7.06 9.71 5.18
CA LYS A 463 6.95 11.04 5.78
C LYS A 463 6.02 11.92 4.94
N PRO A 464 5.46 13.01 5.49
CA PRO A 464 4.81 14.04 4.68
C PRO A 464 5.77 14.55 3.60
N TYR A 465 5.30 14.59 2.36
CA TYR A 465 6.08 15.04 1.20
C TYR A 465 5.21 15.94 0.31
N ASP A 466 5.88 16.80 -0.45
CA ASP A 466 5.28 17.74 -1.39
C ASP A 466 5.75 17.42 -2.83
N HIS A 467 5.63 18.40 -3.73
CA HIS A 467 6.05 18.28 -5.12
C HIS A 467 7.58 18.15 -5.29
N LYS A 468 8.40 18.44 -4.27
CA LYS A 468 9.85 18.26 -4.29
C LYS A 468 10.28 16.78 -4.33
N ALA A 469 9.39 15.85 -3.99
CA ALA A 469 9.62 14.43 -4.20
C ALA A 469 9.83 14.10 -5.69
N ASP A 470 9.05 14.73 -6.58
CA ASP A 470 9.18 14.54 -8.03
C ASP A 470 10.49 15.13 -8.57
N VAL A 471 11.01 16.19 -7.94
CA VAL A 471 12.31 16.79 -8.29
C VAL A 471 13.46 15.81 -8.02
N PHE A 472 13.39 15.07 -6.90
CA PHE A 472 14.35 14.01 -6.62
C PHE A 472 14.29 12.92 -7.70
N SER A 473 13.09 12.45 -8.01
CA SER A 473 12.88 11.45 -9.06
C SER A 473 13.39 11.93 -10.42
N PHE A 474 13.19 13.20 -10.74
CA PHE A 474 13.75 13.83 -11.93
C PHE A 474 15.28 13.83 -11.93
N GLY A 475 15.93 14.08 -10.79
CA GLY A 475 17.39 13.98 -10.66
C GLY A 475 17.91 12.57 -11.02
N ILE A 476 17.22 11.52 -10.55
CA ILE A 476 17.56 10.13 -10.92
C ILE A 476 17.32 9.86 -12.40
N VAL A 477 16.20 10.35 -12.97
CA VAL A 477 15.92 10.26 -14.41
C VAL A 477 16.99 10.99 -15.24
N LEU A 478 17.42 12.16 -14.81
CA LEU A 478 18.44 12.93 -15.51
C LEU A 478 19.81 12.20 -15.51
N TRP A 479 20.14 11.51 -14.42
CA TRP A 479 21.31 10.65 -14.35
C TRP A 479 21.17 9.42 -15.27
N GLU A 480 19.98 8.83 -15.33
CA GLU A 480 19.66 7.71 -16.22
C GLU A 480 19.78 8.11 -17.69
N LEU A 481 19.28 9.30 -18.08
CA LEU A 481 19.45 9.87 -19.42
C LEU A 481 20.93 10.10 -19.77
N LEU A 482 21.72 10.56 -18.79
CA LEU A 482 23.15 10.87 -18.96
C LEU A 482 24.00 9.62 -19.16
N THR A 483 23.69 8.56 -18.43
CA THR A 483 24.53 7.35 -18.40
C THR A 483 24.00 6.24 -19.29
N GLY A 484 22.71 6.25 -19.62
CA GLY A 484 22.01 5.14 -20.25
C GLY A 484 22.00 3.88 -19.38
N LYS A 485 22.24 4.01 -18.07
CA LYS A 485 22.32 2.88 -17.13
C LYS A 485 21.12 2.84 -16.21
N ILE A 486 20.80 1.64 -15.74
CA ILE A 486 19.75 1.46 -14.72
C ILE A 486 20.26 2.03 -13.39
N PRO A 487 19.49 2.90 -12.70
CA PRO A 487 19.90 3.44 -11.41
C PRO A 487 20.14 2.33 -10.38
N TYR A 488 21.32 2.37 -9.76
CA TYR A 488 21.76 1.37 -8.77
C TYR A 488 21.74 -0.07 -9.33
N GLU A 489 22.19 -0.28 -10.57
CA GLU A 489 22.15 -1.57 -11.30
C GLU A 489 22.63 -2.78 -10.49
N TYR A 490 23.55 -2.58 -9.55
CA TYR A 490 24.15 -3.60 -8.70
C TYR A 490 23.39 -3.90 -7.39
N LEU A 491 22.29 -3.20 -7.11
CA LEU A 491 21.45 -3.40 -5.91
C LEU A 491 20.06 -3.87 -6.30
N THR A 492 19.38 -4.61 -5.41
CA THR A 492 17.93 -4.81 -5.55
C THR A 492 17.19 -3.49 -5.33
N PRO A 493 15.95 -3.31 -5.85
CA PRO A 493 15.18 -2.09 -5.62
C PRO A 493 15.04 -1.72 -4.14
N LEU A 494 14.83 -2.72 -3.26
CA LEU A 494 14.72 -2.50 -1.82
C LEU A 494 16.06 -2.10 -1.19
N GLN A 495 17.16 -2.74 -1.59
CA GLN A 495 18.51 -2.36 -1.14
C GLN A 495 18.88 -0.94 -1.57
N ALA A 496 18.49 -0.54 -2.79
CA ALA A 496 18.66 0.83 -3.26
C ALA A 496 17.87 1.81 -2.38
N ALA A 497 16.60 1.50 -2.06
CA ALA A 497 15.77 2.31 -1.18
C ALA A 497 16.41 2.51 0.20
N VAL A 498 16.83 1.41 0.83
CA VAL A 498 17.51 1.42 2.14
C VAL A 498 18.82 2.21 2.08
N GLY A 499 19.61 2.04 1.02
CA GLY A 499 20.84 2.79 0.82
C GLY A 499 20.62 4.30 0.66
N VAL A 500 19.58 4.70 -0.09
CA VAL A 500 19.21 6.12 -0.27
C VAL A 500 18.83 6.75 1.07
N VAL A 501 18.01 6.06 1.88
CA VAL A 501 17.52 6.57 3.16
C VAL A 501 18.60 6.57 4.24
N GLN A 502 19.28 5.44 4.47
CA GLN A 502 20.19 5.27 5.61
C GLN A 502 21.60 5.80 5.35
N LYS A 503 22.07 5.76 4.10
CA LYS A 503 23.47 6.08 3.75
C LYS A 503 23.59 7.31 2.84
N GLY A 504 22.48 7.97 2.50
CA GLY A 504 22.48 9.06 1.53
C GLY A 504 23.01 8.62 0.16
N LEU A 505 22.82 7.35 -0.21
CA LEU A 505 23.40 6.80 -1.43
C LEU A 505 22.87 7.53 -2.68
N ARG A 506 23.77 7.95 -3.58
CA ARG A 506 23.44 8.56 -4.87
C ARG A 506 24.20 7.89 -6.01
N PRO A 507 23.65 7.86 -7.23
CA PRO A 507 24.36 7.33 -8.39
C PRO A 507 25.63 8.13 -8.70
N THR A 508 26.70 7.47 -9.12
CA THR A 508 27.97 8.15 -9.43
C THR A 508 27.85 8.95 -10.73
N ILE A 509 28.13 10.25 -10.67
CA ILE A 509 28.18 11.11 -11.86
C ILE A 509 29.49 10.86 -12.62
N PRO A 510 29.46 10.61 -13.94
CA PRO A 510 30.67 10.46 -14.75
C PRO A 510 31.54 11.72 -14.73
N LYS A 511 32.88 11.56 -14.62
CA LYS A 511 33.83 12.69 -14.55
C LYS A 511 33.81 13.64 -15.76
N ASN A 512 33.37 13.16 -16.92
CA ASN A 512 33.32 13.94 -18.16
C ASN A 512 31.99 14.70 -18.35
N THR A 513 31.15 14.76 -17.31
CA THR A 513 29.87 15.47 -17.34
C THR A 513 30.09 16.98 -17.32
N GLN A 514 29.27 17.74 -18.04
CA GLN A 514 29.31 19.20 -17.99
C GLN A 514 29.09 19.69 -16.54
N PRO A 515 29.95 20.59 -16.01
CA PRO A 515 29.90 20.98 -14.59
C PRO A 515 28.53 21.49 -14.12
N LYS A 516 27.87 22.34 -14.92
CA LYS A 516 26.53 22.87 -14.60
C LYS A 516 25.45 21.79 -14.54
N LEU A 517 25.57 20.75 -15.37
CA LEU A 517 24.64 19.62 -15.36
C LEU A 517 24.88 18.72 -14.15
N ALA A 518 26.14 18.53 -13.75
CA ALA A 518 26.47 17.80 -12.53
C ALA A 518 25.97 18.54 -11.28
N GLU A 519 26.14 19.87 -11.21
CA GLU A 519 25.62 20.70 -10.11
C GLU A 519 24.08 20.63 -10.05
N LEU A 520 23.40 20.68 -11.20
CA LEU A 520 21.95 20.53 -11.27
C LEU A 520 21.49 19.17 -10.73
N LEU A 521 22.14 18.08 -11.14
CA LEU A 521 21.88 16.72 -10.62
C LEU A 521 22.02 16.68 -9.09
N GLU A 522 23.12 17.25 -8.59
CA GLU A 522 23.41 17.30 -7.15
C GLU A 522 22.38 18.09 -6.35
N LYS A 523 21.85 19.18 -6.93
CA LYS A 523 20.77 19.96 -6.32
C LYS A 523 19.43 19.22 -6.35
N CYS A 524 19.11 18.52 -7.44
CA CYS A 524 17.82 17.82 -7.59
C CYS A 524 17.63 16.69 -6.57
N TRP A 525 18.70 15.97 -6.20
CA TRP A 525 18.63 14.82 -5.30
C TRP A 525 19.14 15.09 -3.88
N GLN A 526 19.11 16.34 -3.43
CA GLN A 526 19.44 16.70 -2.04
C GLN A 526 18.59 15.92 -1.04
N GLN A 527 19.18 15.60 0.12
CA GLN A 527 18.46 14.86 1.15
C GLN A 527 17.29 15.69 1.68
N ASP A 528 17.53 16.96 1.98
CA ASP A 528 16.50 17.93 2.38
C ASP A 528 15.69 18.38 1.14
N PRO A 529 14.36 18.15 1.12
CA PRO A 529 13.49 18.63 0.05
C PRO A 529 13.54 20.15 -0.17
N ALA A 530 13.77 20.94 0.87
CA ALA A 530 13.79 22.41 0.78
C ALA A 530 14.98 22.95 -0.03
N LEU A 531 16.05 22.17 -0.15
CA LEU A 531 17.24 22.54 -0.92
C LEU A 531 17.12 22.18 -2.41
N ARG A 532 16.05 21.48 -2.80
CA ARG A 532 15.82 21.08 -4.18
C ARG A 532 15.17 22.23 -4.97
N PRO A 533 15.64 22.54 -6.19
CA PRO A 533 15.08 23.61 -7.01
C PRO A 533 13.66 23.25 -7.48
N ASP A 534 12.85 24.25 -7.80
CA ASP A 534 11.58 24.01 -8.49
C ASP A 534 11.78 23.75 -9.99
N PHE A 535 10.82 23.11 -10.66
CA PHE A 535 10.96 22.79 -12.08
C PHE A 535 11.12 24.04 -12.96
N SER A 536 10.57 25.19 -12.56
CA SER A 536 10.80 26.48 -13.21
C SER A 536 12.29 26.86 -13.25
N GLU A 537 12.98 26.75 -12.11
CA GLU A 537 14.43 26.99 -12.01
C GLU A 537 15.23 25.96 -12.81
N ILE A 538 14.83 24.69 -12.75
CA ILE A 538 15.47 23.61 -13.51
C ILE A 538 15.41 23.89 -15.02
N ILE A 539 14.26 24.35 -15.52
CA ILE A 539 14.07 24.70 -16.93
C ILE A 539 15.05 25.81 -17.34
N GLU A 540 15.19 26.87 -16.54
CA GLU A 540 16.12 27.98 -16.81
C GLU A 540 17.57 27.49 -16.89
N ILE A 541 18.00 26.68 -15.91
CA ILE A 541 19.35 26.12 -15.86
C ILE A 541 19.62 25.24 -17.08
N LEU A 542 18.69 24.34 -17.44
CA LEU A 542 18.83 23.47 -18.60
C LEU A 542 18.87 24.24 -19.92
N GLN A 543 18.06 25.30 -20.07
CA GLN A 543 18.08 26.15 -21.25
C GLN A 543 19.40 26.92 -21.37
N GLN A 544 19.95 27.41 -20.25
CA GLN A 544 21.24 28.08 -20.24
C GLN A 544 22.36 27.12 -20.66
N ILE A 545 22.33 25.89 -20.13
CA ILE A 545 23.24 24.82 -20.53
C ILE A 545 23.11 24.53 -22.04
N ALA A 546 21.89 24.42 -22.57
CA ALA A 546 21.65 24.14 -23.98
C ALA A 546 22.19 25.25 -24.90
N LYS A 547 22.06 26.52 -24.51
CA LYS A 547 22.64 27.66 -25.24
C LYS A 547 24.16 27.57 -25.30
N GLU A 548 24.81 27.29 -24.17
CA GLU A 548 26.28 27.17 -24.09
C GLU A 548 26.82 26.00 -24.93
N VAL A 549 26.10 24.89 -24.98
CA VAL A 549 26.45 23.73 -25.81
C VAL A 549 26.22 24.03 -27.31
N GLY A 550 25.16 24.78 -27.63
CA GLY A 550 24.84 25.24 -28.99
C GLY A 550 25.92 26.18 -29.57
N ASP A 551 26.29 27.22 -28.82
CA ASP A 551 27.34 28.18 -29.22
C ASP A 551 28.70 27.49 -29.43
N CYS A 552 29.06 26.52 -28.58
CA CYS A 552 30.33 25.80 -28.71
C CYS A 552 30.39 24.93 -29.99
N GLY A 553 29.24 24.54 -30.53
CA GLY A 553 29.12 23.80 -31.80
C GLY A 553 29.34 24.69 -33.03
N GLU A 554 28.92 25.96 -32.99
CA GLU A 554 29.07 26.92 -34.09
C GLU A 554 30.54 27.39 -34.23
N TRP A 555 31.20 27.69 -33.11
CA TRP A 555 32.62 28.05 -33.08
C TRP A 555 33.54 26.92 -33.60
N ARG A 556 33.14 25.64 -33.44
CA ARG A 556 33.87 24.49 -34.01
C ARG A 556 33.62 24.31 -35.50
N LYS A 557 32.42 24.64 -36.00
CA LYS A 557 32.13 24.64 -37.44
C LYS A 557 32.91 25.73 -38.17
N GLU A 558 32.97 26.95 -37.64
CA GLU A 558 33.76 28.05 -38.24
C GLU A 558 35.26 27.74 -38.32
N LYS A 559 35.84 27.11 -37.28
CA LYS A 559 37.25 26.68 -37.30
C LYS A 559 37.52 25.49 -38.23
N SER A 560 36.53 24.64 -38.52
CA SER A 560 36.68 23.52 -39.46
C SER A 560 36.54 23.96 -40.92
N SER A 561 35.79 25.02 -41.22
CA SER A 561 35.67 25.60 -42.57
C SER A 561 36.87 26.45 -42.99
N GLY A 562 37.76 26.82 -42.06
CA GLY A 562 38.91 27.70 -42.33
C GLY A 562 40.23 27.04 -42.72
N ARG A 563 40.30 25.71 -42.94
CA ARG A 563 41.60 25.03 -43.11
C ARG A 563 41.75 23.97 -44.21
N PHE A 564 40.97 24.05 -45.30
CA PHE A 564 41.03 23.05 -46.39
C PHE A 564 41.13 23.60 -47.83
N LEU A 565 41.65 24.81 -48.07
CA LEU A 565 41.81 25.34 -49.45
C LEU A 565 43.21 25.84 -49.84
N SER A 566 44.27 25.15 -49.43
CA SER A 566 45.55 25.28 -50.16
C SER A 566 46.44 24.08 -49.93
N VAL A 567 46.37 23.09 -50.82
CA VAL A 567 47.51 22.31 -51.37
C VAL A 567 46.85 21.22 -52.21
N LEU A 568 46.82 21.40 -53.54
CA LEU A 568 47.07 20.38 -54.57
C LEU A 568 46.66 20.95 -55.95
N ARG A 569 47.58 21.70 -56.58
CA ARG A 569 47.67 21.79 -58.04
C ARG A 569 49.05 22.30 -58.43
N ARG A 570 49.99 21.38 -58.60
CA ARG A 570 51.21 21.49 -59.43
C ARG A 570 52.03 20.19 -59.32
N LYS A 571 51.74 19.22 -60.18
CA LYS A 571 52.60 18.81 -61.29
C LYS A 571 51.94 17.67 -62.05
#